data_AF-A0A534B3C0-F1
#
_entry.id   AF-A0A534B3C0-F1
#
_cell.length_a   1.000
_cell.length_b   1.000
_cell.length_c   1.000
_cell.angle_alpha   90.00
_cell.angle_beta   90.00
_cell.angle_gamma   90.00
#
_symmetry.space_group_name_H-M   'P 1'
#
loop_
_entity.id
_entity.type
_entity.pdbx_description
1 polymer ?
#
loop_
_entity_poly.entity_id
_entity_poly.type
_entity_poly.pdbx_seq_one_letter_code
_entity_poly.pdbx_strand_id
1 'polypeptide(L)'
;QGRVLVFKYLIAQRKLTPLNVFLETAPEEKAVRAMINLGFCMRNNAAANVFNKDFDIRNYGVSRYLKIYLYDYDAVETLTDVKVRTNRDRCDGEEDVPSWFFEPGVIFLPEEIEAGLRVRNRTLRRAFRAAHADLMSVEYWEGLQQALRAGEVPGIHTFPESCHLRDWGAETIAIE
;
A
#
# COMPACT_ATOMS: atom_id res chain seq x y z
N GLN A 1 -22.51 18.42 40.16
CA GLN A 1 -21.50 18.54 39.07
C GLN A 1 -21.09 17.13 38.66
N GLY A 2 -20.94 16.82 37.37
CA GLY A 2 -20.72 15.43 36.88
C GLY A 2 -21.51 15.00 35.64
N ARG A 3 -22.13 15.94 34.91
CA ARG A 3 -22.95 15.62 33.71
C ARG A 3 -22.19 15.72 32.38
N VAL A 4 -20.91 16.06 32.40
CA VAL A 4 -20.10 16.27 31.20
C VAL A 4 -18.74 15.62 31.36
N LEU A 5 -18.35 14.88 30.34
CA LEU A 5 -17.03 14.30 30.16
C LEU A 5 -16.23 15.21 29.23
N VAL A 6 -15.00 15.56 29.62
CA VAL A 6 -14.11 16.41 28.82
C VAL A 6 -12.98 15.56 28.27
N PHE A 7 -12.89 15.47 26.95
CA PHE A 7 -11.75 14.86 26.27
C PHE A 7 -10.64 15.90 26.12
N LYS A 8 -9.48 15.66 26.76
CA LYS A 8 -8.33 16.57 26.68
C LYS A 8 -7.67 16.55 25.30
N TYR A 9 -7.64 15.38 24.68
CA TYR A 9 -7.11 15.15 23.34
C TYR A 9 -8.07 14.25 22.58
N LEU A 10 -8.32 14.61 21.34
CA LEU A 10 -9.27 13.98 20.43
C LEU A 10 -8.79 14.29 19.02
N ILE A 11 -8.78 13.28 18.15
CA ILE A 11 -8.63 13.49 16.72
C ILE A 11 -9.96 13.13 16.08
N ALA A 12 -10.57 14.11 15.40
CA ALA A 12 -11.76 13.88 14.59
C ALA A 12 -11.35 13.64 13.14
N GLN A 13 -11.80 12.54 12.56
CA GLN A 13 -11.48 12.15 11.19
C GLN A 13 -12.75 11.84 10.41
N ARG A 14 -12.63 11.78 9.08
CA ARG A 14 -13.72 11.37 8.21
C ARG A 14 -14.12 9.94 8.54
N LYS A 15 -15.43 9.70 8.70
CA LYS A 15 -15.96 8.35 8.88
C LYS A 15 -15.76 7.52 7.61
N LEU A 16 -15.06 6.39 7.77
CA LEU A 16 -14.85 5.37 6.75
C LEU A 16 -15.37 4.02 7.28
N THR A 17 -15.67 3.09 6.37
CA THR A 17 -15.92 1.70 6.77
C THR A 17 -14.57 0.99 6.86
N PRO A 18 -14.20 0.34 7.97
CA PRO A 18 -12.98 -0.46 8.02
C PRO A 18 -12.96 -1.49 6.89
N LEU A 19 -11.84 -1.64 6.19
CA LEU A 19 -11.77 -2.44 4.97
C LEU A 19 -12.07 -3.92 5.25
N ASN A 20 -11.60 -4.47 6.37
CA ASN A 20 -11.97 -5.82 6.80
C ASN A 20 -13.49 -6.02 6.91
N VAL A 21 -14.20 -5.08 7.54
CA VAL A 21 -15.67 -5.12 7.69
C VAL A 21 -16.37 -4.98 6.34
N PHE A 22 -15.84 -4.12 5.46
CA PHE A 22 -16.38 -3.97 4.12
C PHE A 22 -16.26 -5.26 3.30
N LEU A 23 -15.10 -5.93 3.34
CA LEU A 23 -14.85 -7.14 2.56
C LEU A 23 -15.68 -8.35 3.01
N GLU A 24 -16.20 -8.35 4.24
CA GLU A 24 -17.09 -9.41 4.73
C GLU A 24 -18.50 -9.38 4.11
N THR A 25 -18.97 -8.19 3.70
CA THR A 25 -20.37 -7.97 3.33
C THR A 25 -20.57 -7.39 1.93
N ALA A 26 -19.51 -6.84 1.31
CA ALA A 26 -19.61 -6.23 0.00
C ALA A 26 -19.87 -7.28 -1.10
N PRO A 27 -20.63 -6.93 -2.16
CA PRO A 27 -20.66 -7.70 -3.39
C PRO A 27 -19.26 -7.93 -3.94
N GLU A 28 -19.01 -9.11 -4.52
CA GLU A 28 -17.68 -9.53 -4.96
C GLU A 28 -16.98 -8.50 -5.86
N GLU A 29 -17.69 -7.95 -6.83
CA GLU A 29 -17.17 -6.91 -7.74
C GLU A 29 -16.61 -5.69 -6.96
N LYS A 30 -17.34 -5.23 -5.95
CA LYS A 30 -16.92 -4.09 -5.12
C LYS A 30 -15.75 -4.46 -4.21
N ALA A 31 -15.73 -5.68 -3.68
CA ALA A 31 -14.63 -6.19 -2.86
C ALA A 31 -13.34 -6.30 -3.69
N VAL A 32 -13.42 -6.83 -4.91
CA VAL A 32 -12.31 -6.88 -5.87
C VAL A 32 -11.81 -5.47 -6.19
N ARG A 33 -12.73 -4.55 -6.50
CA ARG A 33 -12.37 -3.15 -6.77
C ARG A 33 -11.70 -2.47 -5.58
N ALA A 34 -12.16 -2.74 -4.36
CA ALA A 34 -11.54 -2.22 -3.14
C ALA A 34 -10.11 -2.75 -2.94
N MET A 35 -9.86 -4.03 -3.23
CA MET A 35 -8.51 -4.61 -3.18
C MET A 35 -7.56 -4.00 -4.22
N ILE A 36 -8.04 -3.73 -5.44
CA ILE A 36 -7.24 -3.01 -6.44
C ILE A 36 -6.96 -1.58 -5.96
N ASN A 37 -7.97 -0.89 -5.41
CA ASN A 37 -7.77 0.46 -4.89
C ASN A 37 -6.85 0.49 -3.65
N LEU A 38 -6.74 -0.61 -2.89
CA LEU A 38 -5.79 -0.73 -1.78
C LEU A 38 -4.35 -0.67 -2.28
N GLY A 39 -4.01 -1.40 -3.34
CA GLY A 39 -2.66 -1.35 -3.91
C GLY A 39 -2.31 0.04 -4.46
N PHE A 40 -3.24 0.70 -5.14
CA PHE A 40 -3.05 2.11 -5.53
C PHE A 40 -2.87 3.05 -4.32
N CYS A 41 -3.59 2.82 -3.22
CA CYS A 41 -3.38 3.58 -1.98
C CYS A 41 -1.97 3.37 -1.43
N MET A 42 -1.47 2.13 -1.41
CA MET A 42 -0.10 1.84 -0.98
C MET A 42 0.94 2.55 -1.86
N ARG A 43 0.78 2.51 -3.19
CA ARG A 43 1.65 3.22 -4.14
C ARG A 43 1.68 4.72 -3.90
N ASN A 44 0.50 5.32 -3.75
CA ASN A 44 0.40 6.77 -3.55
C ASN A 44 1.02 7.21 -2.23
N ASN A 45 0.86 6.42 -1.16
CA ASN A 45 1.52 6.68 0.11
C ASN A 45 3.04 6.57 -0.04
N ALA A 46 3.52 5.49 -0.68
CA ALA A 46 4.93 5.26 -0.92
C ALA A 46 5.57 6.38 -1.76
N ALA A 47 4.89 6.82 -2.82
CA ALA A 47 5.28 7.95 -3.67
C ALA A 47 5.36 9.27 -2.91
N ALA A 48 4.58 9.42 -1.83
CA ALA A 48 4.65 10.55 -0.91
C ALA A 48 5.67 10.36 0.22
N ASN A 49 6.56 9.37 0.11
CA ASN A 49 7.54 8.97 1.13
C ASN A 49 6.91 8.48 2.45
N VAL A 50 5.65 8.02 2.41
CA VAL A 50 4.89 7.48 3.56
C VAL A 50 4.81 5.97 3.43
N PHE A 51 5.51 5.25 4.30
CA PHE A 51 5.49 3.79 4.36
C PHE A 51 4.70 3.29 5.56
N ASN A 52 3.82 2.31 5.37
CA ASN A 52 3.10 1.65 6.45
C ASN A 52 3.77 0.30 6.75
N LYS A 53 4.30 0.11 7.95
CA LYS A 53 4.97 -1.14 8.36
C LYS A 53 4.01 -2.27 8.75
N ASP A 54 2.70 -2.01 8.82
CA ASP A 54 1.67 -3.02 9.06
C ASP A 54 0.59 -2.97 7.98
N PHE A 55 0.73 -3.85 6.97
CA PHE A 55 -0.19 -3.94 5.84
C PHE A 55 -1.54 -4.58 6.13
N ASP A 56 -1.84 -4.91 7.39
CA ASP A 56 -3.15 -5.45 7.76
C ASP A 56 -4.28 -4.54 7.28
N ILE A 57 -5.25 -5.11 6.56
CA ILE A 57 -6.40 -4.37 6.02
C ILE A 57 -7.23 -3.67 7.10
N ARG A 58 -7.10 -4.04 8.38
CA ARG A 58 -7.73 -3.36 9.51
C ARG A 58 -7.22 -1.93 9.73
N ASN A 59 -6.06 -1.58 9.18
CA ASN A 59 -5.48 -0.24 9.24
C ASN A 59 -6.03 0.68 8.14
N TYR A 60 -6.85 0.13 7.24
CA TYR A 60 -7.38 0.83 6.07
C TYR A 60 -8.90 1.00 6.16
N GLY A 61 -9.37 2.14 5.67
CA GLY A 61 -10.79 2.46 5.55
C GLY A 61 -11.20 2.65 4.10
N VAL A 62 -12.41 2.23 3.78
CA VAL A 62 -13.04 2.44 2.48
C VAL A 62 -14.15 3.47 2.57
N SER A 63 -14.16 4.40 1.61
CA SER A 63 -15.22 5.39 1.44
C SER A 63 -16.37 4.83 0.61
N ARG A 64 -17.50 5.55 0.58
CA ARG A 64 -18.67 5.21 -0.26
C ARG A 64 -18.39 5.08 -1.76
N TYR A 65 -17.32 5.69 -2.27
CA TYR A 65 -16.89 5.62 -3.67
C TYR A 65 -15.69 4.68 -3.87
N LEU A 66 -15.47 3.75 -2.94
CA LEU A 66 -14.41 2.74 -2.96
C LEU A 66 -12.98 3.27 -2.93
N LYS A 67 -12.76 4.54 -2.59
CA LYS A 67 -11.42 5.05 -2.27
C LYS A 67 -10.96 4.50 -0.93
N ILE A 68 -9.72 4.04 -0.89
CA ILE A 68 -9.04 3.48 0.28
C ILE A 68 -8.16 4.54 0.93
N TYR A 69 -8.13 4.55 2.26
CA TYR A 69 -7.32 5.45 3.07
C TYR A 69 -6.65 4.65 4.17
N LEU A 70 -5.37 4.91 4.42
CA LEU A 70 -4.72 4.53 5.66
C LEU A 70 -5.22 5.48 6.77
N TYR A 71 -5.64 4.95 7.92
CA TYR A 71 -6.03 5.78 9.07
C TYR A 71 -5.27 5.44 10.36
N ASP A 72 -4.51 4.34 10.38
CA ASP A 72 -3.61 4.03 11.49
C ASP A 72 -2.24 4.66 11.20
N TYR A 73 -1.88 5.68 11.98
CA TYR A 73 -0.66 6.46 11.80
C TYR A 73 0.47 5.99 12.73
N ASP A 74 0.19 5.11 13.69
CA ASP A 74 1.20 4.64 14.66
C ASP A 74 2.21 3.68 14.00
N ALA A 75 1.87 3.17 12.81
CA ALA A 75 2.68 2.25 12.01
C ALA A 75 3.37 2.91 10.81
N VAL A 76 3.43 4.24 10.74
CA VAL A 76 4.00 4.97 9.60
C VAL A 76 5.49 5.27 9.81
N GLU A 77 6.26 5.05 8.75
CA GLU A 77 7.69 5.34 8.64
C GLU A 77 7.97 6.14 7.36
N THR A 78 9.12 6.81 7.31
CA THR A 78 9.62 7.42 6.07
C THR A 78 10.13 6.32 5.14
N LEU A 79 9.60 6.22 3.92
CA LEU A 79 9.99 5.14 2.99
C LEU A 79 11.50 5.10 2.74
N THR A 80 12.17 6.24 2.61
CA THR A 80 13.63 6.29 2.38
C THR A 80 14.48 5.72 3.51
N ASP A 81 13.92 5.57 4.72
CA ASP A 81 14.59 5.03 5.91
C ASP A 81 14.35 3.52 6.08
N VAL A 82 13.43 2.95 5.30
CA VAL A 82 13.09 1.53 5.32
C VAL A 82 14.13 0.70 4.58
N LYS A 83 14.45 -0.48 5.11
CA LYS A 83 15.41 -1.42 4.51
C LYS A 83 14.69 -2.50 3.74
N VAL A 84 14.65 -2.35 2.42
CA VAL A 84 14.07 -3.37 1.53
C VAL A 84 15.03 -4.56 1.45
N ARG A 85 14.52 -5.77 1.70
CA ARG A 85 15.27 -7.04 1.67
C ARG A 85 14.41 -8.11 0.98
N THR A 86 14.99 -9.31 0.81
CA THR A 86 14.31 -10.47 0.21
C THR A 86 14.75 -11.77 0.90
N ASN A 87 13.80 -12.69 1.03
CA ASN A 87 13.92 -14.07 1.44
C ASN A 87 13.72 -15.06 0.28
N ARG A 88 13.46 -14.58 -0.96
CA ARG A 88 13.16 -15.45 -2.11
C ARG A 88 14.23 -16.51 -2.41
N ASP A 89 15.47 -16.23 -2.07
CA ASP A 89 16.62 -17.08 -2.37
C ASP A 89 16.95 -18.03 -1.21
N ARG A 90 16.16 -17.99 -0.13
CA ARG A 90 16.41 -18.69 1.13
C ARG A 90 15.46 -19.86 1.31
N CYS A 91 15.93 -20.90 1.99
CA CYS A 91 15.12 -22.04 2.38
C CYS A 91 14.49 -21.80 3.76
N ASP A 92 13.30 -22.37 4.00
CA ASP A 92 12.69 -22.39 5.33
C ASP A 92 13.57 -23.19 6.31
N GLY A 93 13.98 -22.58 7.43
CA GLY A 93 14.76 -23.24 8.49
C GLY A 93 15.61 -22.28 9.32
N GLU A 94 16.13 -22.75 10.46
CA GLU A 94 17.01 -21.97 11.36
C GLU A 94 18.45 -21.84 10.85
N GLU A 95 18.84 -22.62 9.83
CA GLU A 95 20.23 -22.74 9.38
C GLU A 95 20.70 -21.57 8.49
N ASP A 96 19.79 -20.74 7.97
CA ASP A 96 20.12 -19.63 7.06
C ASP A 96 19.43 -18.31 7.44
N VAL A 97 19.59 -17.90 8.71
CA VAL A 97 19.15 -16.58 9.17
C VAL A 97 19.98 -15.48 8.48
N PRO A 98 19.36 -14.56 7.72
CA PRO A 98 20.08 -13.51 7.02
C PRO A 98 20.80 -12.56 7.99
N SER A 99 21.97 -12.05 7.59
CA SER A 99 22.66 -11.00 8.35
C SER A 99 21.80 -9.76 8.56
N TRP A 100 20.98 -9.40 7.57
CA TRP A 100 20.07 -8.27 7.67
C TRP A 100 18.96 -8.46 8.70
N PHE A 101 18.68 -9.68 9.17
CA PHE A 101 17.66 -9.96 10.19
C PHE A 101 17.94 -9.23 11.51
N PHE A 102 19.23 -9.00 11.81
CA PHE A 102 19.69 -8.34 13.02
C PHE A 102 19.93 -6.83 12.83
N GLU A 103 19.65 -6.29 11.64
CA GLU A 103 19.81 -4.87 11.40
C GLU A 103 18.78 -4.06 12.21
N PRO A 104 19.20 -2.94 12.83
CA PRO A 104 18.26 -2.05 13.50
C PRO A 104 17.37 -1.33 12.49
N GLY A 105 16.19 -0.88 12.93
CA GLY A 105 15.23 -0.15 12.10
C GLY A 105 14.22 -1.07 11.40
N VAL A 106 13.46 -0.52 10.46
CA VAL A 106 12.39 -1.24 9.77
C VAL A 106 12.97 -2.03 8.59
N ILE A 107 12.90 -3.35 8.71
CA ILE A 107 13.17 -4.29 7.62
C ILE A 107 11.85 -4.61 6.95
N PHE A 108 11.82 -4.56 5.62
CA PHE A 108 10.64 -4.81 4.83
C PHE A 108 10.93 -5.83 3.73
N LEU A 109 10.08 -6.86 3.66
CA LEU A 109 10.11 -7.93 2.67
C LEU A 109 8.90 -7.77 1.74
N PRO A 110 9.06 -7.23 0.52
CA PRO A 110 7.96 -7.00 -0.41
C PRO A 110 7.11 -8.24 -0.71
N GLU A 111 7.74 -9.40 -0.81
CA GLU A 111 7.07 -10.67 -1.08
C GLU A 111 6.06 -11.09 0.00
N GLU A 112 6.16 -10.53 1.21
CA GLU A 112 5.27 -10.83 2.33
C GLU A 112 4.02 -9.96 2.35
N ILE A 113 3.92 -8.91 1.51
CA ILE A 113 2.78 -7.98 1.49
C ILE A 113 1.46 -8.75 1.43
N GLU A 114 1.33 -9.72 0.51
CA GLU A 114 0.08 -10.46 0.34
C GLU A 114 -0.34 -11.21 1.62
N ALA A 115 0.62 -11.78 2.36
CA ALA A 115 0.36 -12.43 3.64
C ALA A 115 0.03 -11.38 4.72
N GLY A 116 0.75 -10.26 4.73
CA GLY A 116 0.55 -9.11 5.61
C GLY A 116 -0.85 -8.50 5.51
N LEU A 117 -1.49 -8.56 4.34
CA LEU A 117 -2.89 -8.10 4.18
C LEU A 117 -3.89 -8.86 5.05
N ARG A 118 -3.58 -10.08 5.50
CA ARG A 118 -4.46 -10.97 6.29
C ARG A 118 -5.84 -11.22 5.68
N VAL A 119 -5.96 -11.11 4.35
CA VAL A 119 -7.21 -11.38 3.61
C VAL A 119 -7.38 -12.88 3.46
N ARG A 120 -8.46 -13.47 4.02
CA ARG A 120 -8.73 -14.92 3.92
C ARG A 120 -9.24 -15.37 2.54
N ASN A 121 -9.99 -14.52 1.85
CA ASN A 121 -10.59 -14.82 0.56
C ASN A 121 -9.52 -14.93 -0.55
N ARG A 122 -9.41 -16.10 -1.18
CA ARG A 122 -8.41 -16.39 -2.23
C ARG A 122 -8.62 -15.56 -3.50
N THR A 123 -9.87 -15.31 -3.90
CA THR A 123 -10.21 -14.50 -5.08
C THR A 123 -9.71 -13.07 -4.90
N LEU A 124 -9.90 -12.50 -3.71
CA LEU A 124 -9.43 -11.14 -3.39
C LEU A 124 -7.90 -11.03 -3.38
N ARG A 125 -7.19 -12.01 -2.80
CA ARG A 125 -5.72 -12.04 -2.85
C ARG A 125 -5.20 -12.16 -4.29
N ARG A 126 -5.82 -13.02 -5.11
CA ARG A 126 -5.49 -13.16 -6.53
C ARG A 126 -5.72 -11.87 -7.31
N ALA A 127 -6.83 -11.18 -7.05
CA ALA A 127 -7.12 -9.90 -7.69
C ALA A 127 -6.08 -8.82 -7.33
N PHE A 128 -5.70 -8.73 -6.05
CA PHE A 128 -4.63 -7.84 -5.60
C PHE A 128 -3.31 -8.17 -6.32
N ARG A 129 -2.89 -9.44 -6.28
CA ARG A 129 -1.66 -9.91 -6.91
C ARG A 129 -1.65 -9.64 -8.42
N ALA A 130 -2.75 -9.92 -9.11
CA ALA A 130 -2.85 -9.71 -10.55
C ALA A 130 -2.70 -8.22 -10.93
N ALA A 131 -3.21 -7.31 -10.10
CA ALA A 131 -3.13 -5.87 -10.37
C ALA A 131 -1.82 -5.23 -9.89
N HIS A 132 -1.14 -5.82 -8.91
CA HIS A 132 -0.03 -5.18 -8.18
C HIS A 132 1.14 -6.12 -7.87
N ALA A 133 1.46 -7.05 -8.76
CA ALA A 133 2.53 -8.02 -8.57
C ALA A 133 3.91 -7.38 -8.29
N ASP A 134 4.16 -6.23 -8.88
CA ASP A 134 5.34 -5.40 -8.70
C ASP A 134 5.47 -4.82 -7.28
N LEU A 135 4.36 -4.60 -6.54
CA LEU A 135 4.46 -4.23 -5.11
C LEU A 135 5.17 -5.32 -4.29
N MET A 136 5.15 -6.57 -4.75
CA MET A 136 5.84 -7.68 -4.10
C MET A 136 7.27 -7.90 -4.62
N SER A 137 7.82 -6.92 -5.35
CA SER A 137 9.17 -6.96 -5.91
C SER A 137 10.07 -5.96 -5.18
N VAL A 138 11.34 -6.32 -4.98
CA VAL A 138 12.35 -5.44 -4.36
C VAL A 138 12.60 -4.22 -5.25
N GLU A 139 12.65 -4.44 -6.55
CA GLU A 139 12.98 -3.44 -7.57
C GLU A 139 12.01 -2.26 -7.57
N TYR A 140 10.71 -2.50 -7.35
CA TYR A 140 9.71 -1.44 -7.24
C TYR A 140 10.06 -0.46 -6.10
N TRP A 141 10.36 -0.99 -4.92
CA TRP A 141 10.59 -0.18 -3.72
C TRP A 141 11.96 0.49 -3.74
N GLU A 142 13.00 -0.21 -4.16
CA GLU A 142 14.33 0.37 -4.29
C GLU A 142 14.36 1.47 -5.36
N GLY A 143 13.72 1.25 -6.51
CA GLY A 143 13.59 2.27 -7.55
C GLY A 143 12.83 3.50 -7.05
N LEU A 144 11.76 3.30 -6.29
CA LEU A 144 11.01 4.41 -5.69
C LEU A 144 11.82 5.17 -4.64
N GLN A 145 12.57 4.46 -3.78
CA GLN A 145 13.48 5.09 -2.84
C GLN A 145 14.59 5.89 -3.55
N GLN A 146 15.12 5.38 -4.66
CA GLN A 146 16.13 6.08 -5.46
C GLN A 146 15.57 7.38 -6.04
N ALA A 147 14.38 7.33 -6.64
CA ALA A 147 13.70 8.51 -7.18
C ALA A 147 13.45 9.58 -6.09
N LEU A 148 12.94 9.16 -4.92
CA LEU A 148 12.70 10.04 -3.78
C LEU A 148 14.01 10.68 -3.27
N ARG A 149 15.10 9.91 -3.17
CA ARG A 149 16.42 10.43 -2.76
C ARG A 149 17.02 11.38 -3.80
N ALA A 150 16.68 11.21 -5.08
CA ALA A 150 17.06 12.12 -6.16
C ALA A 150 16.23 13.42 -6.17
N GLY A 151 15.21 13.54 -5.29
CA GLY A 151 14.32 14.70 -5.23
C GLY A 151 13.27 14.71 -6.34
N GLU A 152 13.05 13.58 -7.01
CA GLU A 152 11.98 13.43 -7.99
C GLU A 152 10.61 13.42 -7.28
N VAL A 153 9.56 13.75 -8.02
CA VAL A 153 8.17 13.68 -7.54
C VAL A 153 7.49 12.53 -8.27
N PRO A 154 7.42 11.32 -7.66
CA PRO A 154 6.81 10.18 -8.31
C PRO A 154 5.33 10.43 -8.58
N GLY A 155 4.84 9.91 -9.72
CA GLY A 155 3.44 10.05 -10.10
C GLY A 155 2.48 9.36 -9.10
N ILE A 156 1.29 9.93 -8.93
CA ILE A 156 0.22 9.36 -8.09
C ILE A 156 -0.98 8.94 -8.95
N HIS A 157 -1.63 7.86 -8.55
CA HIS A 157 -2.82 7.34 -9.21
C HIS A 157 -4.09 7.85 -8.52
N THR A 158 -4.71 8.87 -9.08
CA THR A 158 -5.95 9.46 -8.56
C THR A 158 -7.20 8.87 -9.21
N PHE A 159 -7.10 8.40 -10.45
CA PHE A 159 -8.20 7.84 -11.23
C PHE A 159 -7.84 6.46 -11.80
N PRO A 160 -8.84 5.65 -12.21
CA PRO A 160 -8.57 4.42 -12.94
C PRO A 160 -7.81 4.71 -14.25
N GLU A 161 -6.95 3.79 -14.66
CA GLU A 161 -6.18 3.90 -15.92
C GLU A 161 -7.07 4.13 -17.15
N SER A 162 -8.29 3.58 -17.16
CA SER A 162 -9.29 3.81 -18.21
C SER A 162 -9.70 5.27 -18.39
N CYS A 163 -9.41 6.14 -17.42
CA CYS A 163 -9.69 7.57 -17.44
C CYS A 163 -8.47 8.41 -17.83
N HIS A 164 -7.30 7.80 -18.01
CA HIS A 164 -6.13 8.52 -18.52
C HIS A 164 -6.39 8.89 -19.97
N LEU A 165 -6.26 10.17 -20.27
CA LEU A 165 -6.20 10.62 -21.65
C LEU A 165 -4.95 9.97 -22.27
N ARG A 166 -5.13 9.17 -23.32
CA ARG A 166 -3.99 8.70 -24.10
C ARG A 166 -3.33 9.94 -24.71
N ASP A 167 -2.03 10.10 -24.53
CA ASP A 167 -1.30 11.19 -25.15
C ASP A 167 -1.49 11.12 -26.66
N TRP A 168 -2.19 12.11 -27.23
CA TRP A 168 -2.41 12.26 -28.67
C TRP A 168 -1.14 12.74 -29.41
N GLY A 169 0.05 12.61 -28.81
CA GLY A 169 1.22 13.43 -29.16
C GLY A 169 2.48 12.73 -29.64
N ALA A 170 2.50 11.40 -29.79
CA ALA A 170 3.71 10.68 -30.21
C ALA A 170 3.77 10.32 -31.71
N GLU A 171 2.67 10.47 -32.46
CA GLU A 171 2.60 10.11 -33.89
C GLU A 171 2.77 11.31 -34.87
N THR A 172 2.99 12.54 -34.39
CA THR A 172 3.02 13.74 -35.25
C THR A 172 4.41 14.35 -35.48
N ILE A 173 5.49 13.77 -34.95
CA ILE A 173 6.87 14.21 -35.25
C ILE A 173 7.63 13.09 -35.96
N ALA A 174 7.09 12.66 -37.10
CA ALA A 174 7.80 11.83 -38.08
C ALA A 174 7.29 12.12 -39.50
N ILE A 175 7.10 13.40 -39.82
CA ILE A 175 7.07 13.88 -41.21
C ILE A 175 7.76 15.25 -41.22
N GLU A 176 9.06 15.23 -41.46
CA GLU A 176 9.79 16.13 -42.37
C GLU A 176 11.18 15.55 -42.64
#